data_AF-A0A1V5B1F7-F1
#
_entry.id   AF-A0A1V5B1F7-F1
#
_cell.length_a   1.000
_cell.length_b   1.000
_cell.length_c   1.000
_cell.angle_alpha   90.00
_cell.angle_beta   90.00
_cell.angle_gamma   90.00
#
_symmetry.space_group_name_H-M   'P 1'
#
loop_
_entity.id
_entity.type
_entity.pdbx_description
1 polymer ?
#
loop_
_entity_poly.entity_id
_entity_poly.type
_entity_poly.pdbx_seq_one_letter_code
_entity_poly.pdbx_strand_id
1 'polypeptide(L)' 'MNAKDAAIAAKKYFEETKSLIKFIFETISVKREGDKWIVICMVQDLFDEKAKQFKLTVDNEGEIMDVEKIDQSPC' A
#
# COMPACT_ATOMS: atom_id res chain seq x y z
N MET A 1 -7.99 1.05 14.89
CA MET A 1 -6.59 0.96 14.39
C MET A 1 -5.88 2.32 14.34
N ASN A 2 -4.54 2.33 14.24
CA ASN A 2 -3.74 3.53 13.97
C ASN A 2 -3.13 3.52 12.55
N ALA A 3 -2.64 4.67 12.08
CA ALA A 3 -2.01 4.81 10.76
C ALA A 3 -0.84 3.82 10.52
N LYS A 4 -0.11 3.46 11.58
CA LYS A 4 0.97 2.47 11.52
C LYS A 4 0.45 1.06 11.24
N ASP A 5 -0.61 0.63 11.91
CA ASP A 5 -1.23 -0.68 11.70
C ASP A 5 -1.74 -0.83 10.27
N ALA A 6 -2.39 0.22 9.74
CA ALA A 6 -2.87 0.23 8.35
C ALA A 6 -1.72 0.11 7.34
N ALA A 7 -0.59 0.79 7.58
CA ALA A 7 0.61 0.66 6.75
C ALA A 7 1.26 -0.73 6.84
N ILE A 8 1.27 -1.35 8.02
CA ILE A 8 1.79 -2.71 8.22
C ILE A 8 0.90 -3.74 7.50
N ALA A 9 -0.42 -3.60 7.60
CA ALA A 9 -1.37 -4.46 6.88
C ALA A 9 -1.17 -4.36 5.36
N ALA A 10 -1.06 -3.12 4.85
CA ALA A 10 -0.75 -2.87 3.45
C ALA A 10 0.56 -3.52 3.01
N LYS A 11 1.64 -3.36 3.79
CA LYS A 11 2.93 -3.97 3.50
C LYS A 11 2.84 -5.50 3.45
N LYS A 12 2.24 -6.12 4.47
CA LYS A 12 2.04 -7.58 4.53
C LYS A 12 1.30 -8.10 3.31
N TYR A 13 0.25 -7.40 2.87
CA TYR A 13 -0.49 -7.77 1.67
C TYR A 13 0.40 -7.82 0.43
N PHE A 14 1.30 -6.86 0.23
CA PHE A 14 2.25 -6.91 -0.90
C PHE A 14 3.32 -7.98 -0.73
N GLU A 15 3.83 -8.18 0.50
CA GLU A 15 4.79 -9.26 0.80
C GLU A 15 4.18 -10.64 0.48
N GLU A 16 2.94 -10.90 0.91
CA GLU A 16 2.25 -12.18 0.71
C GLU A 16 1.73 -12.36 -0.73
N THR A 17 1.10 -11.31 -1.31
CA THR A 17 0.43 -11.43 -2.61
C THR A 17 1.41 -11.48 -3.77
N LYS A 18 2.50 -10.71 -3.71
CA LYS A 18 3.42 -10.60 -4.85
C LYS A 18 4.67 -11.46 -4.72
N SER A 19 4.88 -12.14 -3.58
CA SER A 19 6.09 -12.94 -3.33
C SER A 19 7.38 -12.17 -3.63
N LEU A 20 7.33 -10.84 -3.47
CA LEU A 20 8.46 -9.96 -3.73
C LEU A 20 9.36 -10.03 -2.51
N ILE A 21 10.44 -10.79 -2.63
CA ILE A 21 11.42 -10.97 -1.54
C ILE A 21 12.22 -9.68 -1.33
N LYS A 22 12.27 -8.79 -2.34
CA LYS A 22 13.11 -7.59 -2.37
C LYS A 22 12.39 -6.44 -3.08
N PHE A 23 11.61 -5.68 -2.31
CA PHE A 23 10.99 -4.44 -2.76
C PHE A 23 11.11 -3.36 -1.69
N ILE A 24 11.11 -2.11 -2.14
CA ILE A 24 11.01 -0.92 -1.30
C ILE A 24 9.52 -0.61 -1.14
N PHE A 25 9.04 -0.69 0.09
CA PHE A 25 7.71 -0.22 0.48
C PHE A 25 7.86 1.11 1.21
N GLU A 26 7.42 2.18 0.57
CA GLU A 26 7.41 3.51 1.17
C GLU A 26 5.97 3.97 1.39
N THR A 27 5.62 4.32 2.62
CA THR A 27 4.29 4.88 2.91
C THR A 27 4.33 6.38 2.64
N ILE A 28 3.61 6.81 1.60
CA ILE A 28 3.55 8.21 1.16
C ILE A 28 2.58 8.99 2.04
N SER A 29 1.40 8.42 2.30
CA SER A 29 0.38 9.09 3.09
C SER A 29 -0.56 8.10 3.74
N VAL A 30 -1.03 8.41 4.93
CA VAL A 30 -2.11 7.66 5.58
C VAL A 30 -3.14 8.67 6.03
N LYS A 31 -4.35 8.54 5.49
CA LYS A 31 -5.50 9.39 5.81
C LYS A 31 -6.62 8.53 6.34
N ARG A 32 -7.41 9.09 7.25
CA ARG A 32 -8.65 8.45 7.72
C ARG A 32 -9.82 9.17 7.07
N GLU A 33 -10.65 8.44 6.36
CA GLU A 33 -11.90 8.89 5.73
C GLU A 33 -13.07 8.17 6.44
N GLY A 34 -13.62 8.83 7.46
CA GLY A 34 -14.67 8.25 8.32
C GLY A 34 -14.17 7.02 9.09
N ASP A 35 -14.78 5.87 8.83
CA ASP A 35 -14.41 4.58 9.42
C ASP A 35 -13.33 3.82 8.63
N LYS A 36 -12.86 4.38 7.51
CA LYS A 36 -11.86 3.76 6.65
C LYS A 36 -10.53 4.50 6.70
N TRP A 37 -9.46 3.76 6.49
CA TRP A 37 -8.09 4.25 6.39
C TRP A 37 -7.62 4.14 4.95
N ILE A 38 -7.31 5.27 4.33
CA ILE A 38 -6.70 5.32 3.00
C ILE A 38 -5.18 5.43 3.18
N VAL A 39 -4.49 4.35 2.84
CA VAL A 39 -3.03 4.25 2.84
C VAL A 39 -2.54 4.38 1.41
N ILE A 40 -1.77 5.42 1.12
CA ILE A 40 -1.06 5.58 -0.15
C ILE A 40 0.38 5.14 0.10
N CYS A 41 0.83 4.13 -0.62
CA CYS A 41 2.18 3.63 -0.55
C CYS A 41 2.79 3.50 -1.96
N MET A 42 4.10 3.67 -2.04
CA MET A 42 4.88 3.40 -3.22
C MET A 42 5.60 2.06 -3.03
N VAL A 43 5.43 1.17 -3.99
CA VAL A 43 6.09 -0.13 -4.04
C VAL A 43 7.02 -0.12 -5.24
N GLN A 44 8.31 -0.07 -4.96
CA GLN A 44 9.34 -0.19 -5.99
C GLN A 44 10.02 -1.54 -5.85
N ASP A 45 10.02 -2.33 -6.92
CA ASP A 45 10.77 -3.56 -6.92
C ASP A 45 12.26 -3.25 -6.99
N LEU A 46 13.12 -4.02 -6.31
CA LEU A 46 14.56 -3.82 -6.45
C LEU A 46 15.09 -4.26 -7.82
N PHE A 47 14.33 -5.06 -8.57
CA PHE A 47 14.67 -5.52 -9.92
C PHE A 47 13.96 -4.73 -11.04
N ASP A 48 12.95 -3.91 -10.71
CA ASP A 48 12.16 -3.13 -11.65
C ASP A 48 12.46 -1.64 -11.41
N GLU A 49 12.95 -0.93 -12.42
CA GLU A 49 13.22 0.52 -12.31
C GLU A 49 11.94 1.34 -12.02
N LYS A 50 10.75 0.77 -12.26
CA LYS A 50 9.49 1.47 -12.09
C LYS A 50 8.88 1.24 -10.70
N ALA A 51 8.91 2.29 -9.90
CA ALA A 51 8.08 2.37 -8.71
C ALA A 51 6.60 2.45 -9.09
N LYS A 52 5.77 1.65 -8.42
CA LYS A 52 4.32 1.59 -8.62
C LYS A 52 3.65 2.14 -7.37
N GLN A 53 2.81 3.15 -7.53
CA GLN A 53 2.05 3.68 -6.40
C GLN A 53 0.76 2.85 -6.24
N PHE A 54 0.39 2.60 -5.00
CA PHE A 54 -0.81 1.88 -4.63
C PHE A 54 -1.54 2.66 -3.56
N LYS A 55 -2.86 2.61 -3.63
CA LYS A 55 -3.79 3.15 -2.65
C LYS A 55 -4.57 1.99 -2.08
N LEU A 56 -4.47 1.80 -0.78
CA LEU A 56 -5.13 0.74 -0.04
C LEU A 56 -6.17 1.37 0.87
N THR A 57 -7.36 0.81 0.84
CA THR A 57 -8.44 1.17 1.75
C THR A 57 -8.52 0.07 2.79
N VAL A 58 -8.20 0.41 4.03
CA VAL A 58 -8.20 -0.51 5.18
C VAL A 58 -9.37 -0.12 6.08
N ASP A 59 -10.14 -1.10 6.53
CA ASP A 59 -11.21 -0.84 7.50
C ASP A 59 -10.64 -0.56 8.91
N ASN A 60 -11.46 -0.06 9.83
CA ASN A 60 -11.08 0.11 11.23
C ASN A 60 -10.73 -1.22 11.92
N GLU A 61 -11.22 -2.35 11.39
CA GLU A 61 -10.85 -3.72 11.81
C GLU A 61 -9.45 -4.15 11.31
N GLY A 62 -8.87 -3.45 10.34
CA GLY A 62 -7.55 -3.78 9.78
C GLY A 62 -7.53 -4.68 8.58
N GLU A 63 -8.71 -5.00 8.07
CA GLU A 63 -8.84 -5.72 6.83
C GLU A 63 -8.71 -4.77 5.66
N ILE A 64 -7.94 -5.18 4.66
CA ILE A 64 -7.82 -4.43 3.42
C ILE A 64 -9.10 -4.65 2.63
N MET A 65 -9.91 -3.61 2.53
CA MET A 65 -11.15 -3.63 1.75
C MET A 65 -10.88 -3.50 0.25
N ASP A 66 -9.92 -2.64 -0.12
CA ASP A 66 -9.67 -2.30 -1.52
C ASP A 66 -8.19 -1.98 -1.76
N VAL A 67 -7.66 -2.37 -2.92
CA VAL A 67 -6.29 -2.07 -3.36
C VAL A 67 -6.33 -1.56 -4.78
N GLU A 68 -6.08 -0.27 -4.94
CA GLU A 68 -6.07 0.42 -6.21
C GLU A 68 -4.63 0.73 -6.61
N LYS A 69 -4.21 0.24 -7.78
CA LYS A 69 -2.90 0.58 -8.33
C LYS A 69 -2.96 1.92 -9.03
N ILE A 70 -2.28 2.92 -8.48
CA ILE A 70 -2.01 4.20 -9.11
C ILE A 70 -0.74 4.02 -9.95
N ASP A 71 -0.87 3.33 -11.09
CA ASP A 71 0.24 3.23 -12.03
C ASP A 71 0.53 4.63 -12.60
N GLN A 72 1.64 5.24 -12.20
CA GLN A 72 2.19 6.35 -12.96
C GLN A 72 2.78 5.78 -14.25
N SER A 73 1.92 5.48 -15.21
CA SER A 73 2.33 5.43 -16.60
C SER A 73 2.64 6.87 -17.01
N PRO A 74 3.91 7.23 -17.29
CA PRO A 74 4.18 8.50 -17.94
C PRO A 74 3.51 8.42 -19.32
N CYS A 75 2.51 9.27 -19.55
CA CYS A 75 2.17 9.65 -20.92
C CYS A 75 3.31 10.51 -21.48
#